data_AF-A0A9P9QHN0-F1
#
_entry.id   AF-A0A9P9QHN0-F1
#
_cell.length_a   1.000
_cell.length_b   1.000
_cell.length_c   1.000
_cell.angle_alpha   90.00
_cell.angle_beta   90.00
_cell.angle_gamma   90.00
#
_symmetry.space_group_name_H-M   'P 1'
#
loop_
_entity.id
_entity.type
_entity.pdbx_description
1 polymer ?
#
loop_
_entity_poly.entity_id
_entity_poly.type
_entity_poly.pdbx_seq_one_letter_code
_entity_poly.pdbx_strand_id
1 'polypeptide(L)'
;MSKVEVHPKPLVPYPKVPNPLPQLLQTPSGLALLEMQGTINLPSNDDENSISTELHGGVGSQETPIGRLIFPDYDPADTSKIGWMKRVYLYVGKHQRLTGEVKKLPKALAIIRRRRNVEGEEVARMDVDGDGEERKEHLEVVEIVKYKILFSIRPEPVGTWEAGDAI
;
A
#
# COMPACT_ATOMS: atom_id res chain seq x y z
N MET A 1 -9.32 -32.48 3.78
CA MET A 1 -8.56 -31.28 4.22
C MET A 1 -7.66 -30.89 3.06
N SER A 2 -7.95 -29.79 2.36
CA SER A 2 -7.02 -29.28 1.34
C SER A 2 -5.78 -28.69 2.03
N LYS A 3 -4.60 -28.91 1.45
CA LYS A 3 -3.32 -28.39 1.95
C LYS A 3 -2.80 -27.34 0.99
N VAL A 4 -2.35 -26.21 1.51
CA VAL A 4 -1.74 -25.11 0.75
C VAL A 4 -0.33 -24.87 1.28
N GLU A 5 0.65 -24.75 0.39
CA GLU A 5 2.04 -24.49 0.77
C GLU A 5 2.31 -22.99 0.84
N VAL A 6 2.94 -22.55 1.94
CA VAL A 6 3.35 -21.16 2.13
C VAL A 6 4.86 -21.07 2.03
N HIS A 7 5.33 -20.38 1.00
CA HIS A 7 6.74 -20.13 0.73
C HIS A 7 7.23 -18.88 1.48
N PRO A 8 8.47 -18.90 2.02
CA PRO A 8 9.07 -17.71 2.61
C PRO A 8 9.36 -16.66 1.54
N LYS A 9 9.63 -15.44 2.00
CA LYS A 9 10.00 -14.31 1.14
C LYS A 9 11.23 -14.67 0.28
N PRO A 10 11.18 -14.50 -1.05
CA PRO A 10 12.34 -14.72 -1.91
C PRO A 10 13.50 -13.80 -1.49
N LEU A 11 14.73 -14.31 -1.51
CA LEU A 11 15.94 -13.54 -1.19
C LEU A 11 16.33 -12.54 -2.29
N VAL A 12 15.44 -12.26 -3.24
CA VAL A 12 15.69 -11.35 -4.35
C VAL A 12 15.72 -9.92 -3.80
N PRO A 13 16.79 -9.14 -4.05
CA PRO A 13 16.84 -7.75 -3.63
C PRO A 13 15.73 -6.95 -4.31
N TYR A 14 14.95 -6.21 -3.52
CA TYR A 14 14.02 -5.24 -4.08
C TYR A 14 14.81 -4.07 -4.65
N PRO A 15 14.40 -3.52 -5.81
CA PRO A 15 14.92 -2.23 -6.25
C PRO A 15 14.67 -1.21 -5.14
N LYS A 16 15.71 -0.48 -4.74
CA LYS A 16 15.60 0.58 -3.73
C LYS A 16 14.86 1.76 -4.35
N VAL A 17 13.54 1.72 -4.31
CA VAL A 17 12.70 2.87 -4.67
C VAL A 17 12.78 3.87 -3.52
N PRO A 18 13.02 5.17 -3.80
CA PRO A 18 12.96 6.21 -2.78
C PRO A 18 11.59 6.18 -2.09
N ASN A 19 11.56 5.94 -0.78
CA ASN A 19 10.33 5.88 -0.01
C ASN A 19 10.26 7.09 0.93
N PRO A 20 9.26 7.98 0.78
CA PRO A 20 9.13 9.18 1.61
C PRO A 20 8.62 8.89 3.03
N LEU A 21 8.22 7.64 3.34
CA LEU A 21 7.76 7.27 4.67
C LEU A 21 8.92 7.25 5.67
N PRO A 22 8.65 7.51 6.96
CA PRO A 22 9.61 7.27 8.04
C PRO A 22 10.22 5.87 7.97
N GLN A 23 11.53 5.74 8.23
CA GLN A 23 12.27 4.47 8.11
C GLN A 23 11.61 3.32 8.90
N LEU A 24 10.99 3.62 10.04
CA LEU A 24 10.27 2.67 10.87
C LEU A 24 9.07 2.01 10.16
N LEU A 25 8.42 2.75 9.26
CA LEU A 25 7.26 2.32 8.48
C LEU A 25 7.67 1.70 7.13
N GLN A 26 8.90 1.94 6.68
CA GLN A 26 9.40 1.39 5.44
C GLN A 26 9.60 -0.12 5.59
N THR A 27 8.86 -0.89 4.79
CA THR A 27 9.23 -2.27 4.54
C THR A 27 10.24 -2.35 3.40
N PRO A 28 11.03 -3.43 3.27
CA PRO A 28 11.96 -3.60 2.16
C PRO A 28 11.33 -3.45 0.76
N SER A 29 10.05 -3.77 0.61
CA SER A 29 9.28 -3.59 -0.62
C SER A 29 8.69 -2.18 -0.79
N GLY A 30 8.80 -1.32 0.21
CA GLY A 30 8.21 0.02 0.23
C GLY A 30 6.73 0.06 0.64
N LEU A 31 6.15 -1.05 1.07
CA LEU A 31 4.78 -1.12 1.56
C LEU A 31 4.64 -0.50 2.96
N ALA A 32 3.43 -0.05 3.27
CA ALA A 32 3.03 0.34 4.62
C ALA A 32 1.56 -0.02 4.86
N LEU A 33 1.22 -0.22 6.13
CA LEU A 33 -0.16 -0.50 6.53
C LEU A 33 -0.82 0.75 7.09
N LEU A 34 -1.92 1.16 6.45
CA LEU A 34 -2.80 2.21 6.91
C LEU A 34 -4.15 1.60 7.28
N GLU A 35 -4.65 1.95 8.46
CA GLU A 35 -5.96 1.52 8.98
C GLU A 35 -6.80 2.74 9.30
N MET A 36 -8.04 2.75 8.84
CA MET A 36 -8.99 3.84 9.07
C MET A 36 -10.35 3.26 9.43
N GLN A 37 -11.02 3.89 10.40
CA GLN A 37 -12.41 3.59 10.71
C GLN A 37 -13.33 4.35 9.75
N GLY A 38 -13.88 3.65 8.75
CA GLY A 38 -14.80 4.21 7.75
C GLY A 38 -14.49 3.66 6.36
N THR A 39 -15.00 4.34 5.33
CA THR A 39 -14.78 3.99 3.93
C THR A 39 -14.17 5.17 3.18
N ILE A 40 -13.32 4.89 2.19
CA ILE A 40 -12.85 5.90 1.24
C ILE A 40 -13.83 5.89 0.06
N ASN A 41 -14.45 7.03 -0.21
CA ASN A 41 -15.29 7.20 -1.39
C ASN A 41 -14.38 7.61 -2.55
N LEU A 42 -14.27 6.73 -3.55
CA LEU A 42 -13.51 6.99 -4.77
C LEU A 42 -14.47 7.41 -5.90
N PRO A 43 -14.01 8.21 -6.87
CA PRO A 43 -14.78 8.46 -8.09
C PRO A 43 -15.04 7.13 -8.83
N SER A 44 -16.16 7.07 -9.55
CA SER A 44 -16.49 5.92 -10.39
C SER A 44 -15.60 5.93 -11.63
N ASN A 45 -15.12 4.77 -12.07
CA ASN A 45 -14.30 4.66 -13.29
C ASN A 45 -15.08 4.99 -14.59
N ASP A 46 -16.38 5.26 -14.49
CA ASP A 46 -17.23 5.71 -15.61
C ASP A 46 -17.15 7.23 -15.84
N ASP A 47 -16.45 7.96 -14.97
CA ASP A 47 -16.19 9.39 -15.17
C ASP A 47 -15.09 9.56 -16.23
N GLU A 48 -15.50 9.99 -17.45
CA GLU A 48 -14.68 10.23 -18.65
C GLU A 48 -13.47 11.17 -18.46
N ASN A 49 -13.28 11.72 -17.26
CA ASN A 49 -12.24 12.70 -16.93
C ASN A 49 -11.07 12.10 -16.13
N SER A 50 -10.95 10.76 -16.11
CA SER A 50 -9.80 10.06 -15.53
C SER A 50 -8.55 10.35 -16.36
N ILE A 51 -7.86 11.43 -16.02
CA ILE A 51 -6.55 11.81 -16.58
C ILE A 51 -5.63 10.61 -16.42
N SER A 52 -5.42 9.90 -17.52
CA SER A 52 -4.40 8.87 -17.62
C SER A 52 -3.07 9.52 -17.28
N THR A 53 -2.48 9.10 -16.16
CA THR A 53 -1.08 9.43 -15.91
C THR A 53 -0.26 8.63 -16.91
N GLU A 54 0.01 9.27 -18.06
CA GLU A 54 1.15 9.08 -18.97
C GLU A 54 1.71 7.64 -19.01
N LEU A 55 1.15 6.83 -19.92
CA LEU A 55 1.58 5.49 -20.27
C LEU A 55 3.10 5.42 -20.52
N HIS A 56 3.88 5.02 -19.51
CA HIS A 56 5.23 4.53 -19.70
C HIS A 56 5.22 3.01 -19.48
N GLY A 57 4.96 2.28 -20.57
CA GLY A 57 5.34 0.88 -20.78
C GLY A 57 5.02 -0.13 -19.67
N GLY A 58 3.88 -0.80 -19.79
CA GLY A 58 3.58 -2.06 -19.10
C GLY A 58 2.48 -1.96 -18.04
N VAL A 59 1.33 -2.59 -18.32
CA VAL A 59 0.16 -2.76 -17.44
C VAL A 59 -0.14 -1.53 -16.59
N GLY A 60 -0.74 -0.50 -17.20
CA GLY A 60 -1.09 0.74 -16.51
C GLY A 60 -1.99 0.47 -15.30
N SER A 61 -1.43 0.63 -14.10
CA SER A 61 -2.20 0.72 -12.87
C SER A 61 -2.94 2.05 -12.89
N GLN A 62 -4.28 2.03 -12.91
CA GLN A 62 -5.07 3.24 -12.70
C GLN A 62 -4.99 3.59 -11.21
N GLU A 63 -4.18 4.58 -10.87
CA GLU A 63 -4.04 5.09 -9.50
C GLU A 63 -4.91 6.33 -9.32
N THR A 64 -5.77 6.32 -8.29
CA THR A 64 -6.57 7.49 -7.93
C THR A 64 -5.93 8.22 -6.75
N PRO A 65 -5.43 9.46 -6.93
CA PRO A 65 -4.86 10.22 -5.82
C PRO A 65 -5.97 10.59 -4.82
N ILE A 66 -5.91 10.02 -3.61
CA ILE A 66 -6.91 10.26 -2.56
C ILE A 66 -6.57 11.46 -1.66
N GLY A 67 -5.28 11.79 -1.54
CA GLY A 67 -4.84 12.68 -0.47
C GLY A 67 -3.34 12.64 -0.19
N ARG A 68 -2.95 13.22 0.95
CA ARG A 68 -1.56 13.29 1.40
C ARG A 68 -1.41 12.92 2.88
N LEU A 69 -0.30 12.25 3.17
CA LEU A 69 0.09 11.87 4.53
C LEU A 69 1.19 12.81 5.03
N ILE A 70 1.05 13.34 6.23
CA ILE A 70 2.01 14.28 6.83
C ILE A 70 2.41 13.77 8.21
N PHE A 71 3.73 13.73 8.44
CA PHE A 71 4.36 13.41 9.72
C PHE A 71 4.99 14.69 10.29
N PRO A 72 4.21 15.57 10.94
CA PRO A 72 4.65 16.93 11.27
C PRO A 72 5.87 16.98 12.20
N ASP A 73 6.01 15.96 13.06
CA ASP A 73 7.05 15.90 14.08
C ASP A 73 8.20 14.94 13.69
N TYR A 74 8.15 14.34 12.49
CA TYR A 74 9.19 13.42 12.02
C TYR A 74 10.38 14.18 11.44
N ASP A 75 11.56 13.92 11.99
CA ASP A 75 12.82 14.45 11.51
C ASP A 75 13.69 13.29 10.96
N PRO A 76 14.01 13.27 9.65
CA PRO A 76 14.84 12.23 9.08
C PRO A 76 16.29 12.25 9.59
N ALA A 77 16.77 13.36 10.16
CA ALA A 77 18.11 13.46 10.74
C ALA A 77 18.20 12.87 12.16
N ASP A 78 17.07 12.78 12.87
CA ASP A 78 17.00 12.27 14.25
C ASP A 78 15.95 11.15 14.37
N THR A 79 16.33 9.96 13.91
CA THR A 79 15.48 8.76 13.92
C THR A 79 15.31 8.12 15.31
N SER A 80 16.01 8.63 16.33
CA SER A 80 15.95 8.11 17.71
C SER A 80 14.64 8.50 18.41
N LYS A 81 14.05 9.63 18.02
CA LYS A 81 12.80 10.11 18.57
C LYS A 81 11.64 9.27 18.05
N ILE A 82 10.85 8.71 18.97
CA ILE A 82 9.57 8.04 18.66
C ILE A 82 8.35 8.95 18.90
N GLY A 83 8.58 10.19 19.36
CA GLY A 83 7.51 11.14 19.68
C GLY A 83 6.61 11.47 18.49
N TRP A 84 7.18 11.48 17.28
CA TRP A 84 6.46 11.73 16.02
C TRP A 84 5.37 10.70 15.73
N MET A 85 5.48 9.50 16.30
CA MET A 85 4.48 8.45 16.14
C MET A 85 3.12 8.85 16.73
N LYS A 86 3.08 9.81 17.67
CA LYS A 86 1.85 10.22 18.34
C LYS A 86 0.90 11.02 17.44
N ARG A 87 1.38 11.51 16.29
CA ARG A 87 0.61 12.42 15.44
C ARG A 87 0.98 12.28 13.98
N VAL A 88 -0.01 11.88 13.19
CA VAL A 88 0.05 11.79 11.74
C VAL A 88 -1.23 12.42 11.18
N TYR A 89 -1.12 13.20 10.11
CA TYR A 89 -2.28 13.74 9.43
C TYR A 89 -2.47 13.08 8.07
N LEU A 90 -3.69 12.66 7.78
CA LEU A 90 -4.13 12.30 6.44
C LEU A 90 -5.10 13.38 5.96
N TYR A 91 -4.73 14.11 4.92
CA TYR A 91 -5.63 15.02 4.25
C TYR A 91 -6.27 14.28 3.08
N VAL A 92 -7.60 14.23 3.04
CA VAL A 92 -8.39 13.58 1.99
C VAL A 92 -9.11 14.66 1.19
N GLY A 93 -8.86 14.69 -0.13
CA GLY A 93 -9.32 15.77 -0.99
C GLY A 93 -8.92 17.16 -0.47
N LYS A 94 -9.82 18.15 -0.64
CA LYS A 94 -9.57 19.55 -0.27
C LYS A 94 -10.10 19.95 1.12
N HIS A 95 -10.96 19.14 1.73
CA HIS A 95 -11.81 19.58 2.83
C HIS A 95 -11.79 18.70 4.07
N GLN A 96 -11.06 17.58 4.06
CA GLN A 96 -11.05 16.64 5.18
C GLN A 96 -9.64 16.40 5.69
N ARG A 97 -9.49 16.42 7.01
CA ARG A 97 -8.28 16.00 7.72
C ARG A 97 -8.64 14.92 8.73
N LEU A 98 -7.89 13.82 8.70
CA LEU A 98 -7.91 12.81 9.74
C LEU A 98 -6.65 12.93 10.57
N THR A 99 -6.83 12.94 11.89
CA THR A 99 -5.72 12.87 12.86
C THR A 99 -5.57 11.43 13.31
N GLY A 100 -4.34 10.92 13.19
CA GLY A 100 -3.98 9.56 13.52
C GLY A 100 -2.63 9.46 14.20
N GLU A 101 -2.16 8.23 14.36
CA GLU A 101 -0.92 7.90 15.05
C GLU A 101 -0.30 6.65 14.43
N VAL A 102 1.00 6.46 14.61
CA VAL A 102 1.70 5.22 14.29
C VAL A 102 1.72 4.32 15.51
N LYS A 103 1.23 3.09 15.35
CA LYS A 103 1.20 2.08 16.41
C LYS A 103 2.00 0.85 16.04
N LYS A 104 2.79 0.37 17.00
CA LYS A 104 3.40 -0.96 16.92
C LYS A 104 2.32 -2.02 17.05
N LEU A 105 2.34 -3.00 16.16
CA LEU A 105 1.41 -4.13 16.21
C LEU A 105 1.81 -5.07 17.35
N PRO A 106 0.87 -5.57 18.18
CA PRO A 106 1.17 -6.57 19.21
C PRO A 106 1.72 -7.87 18.61
N LYS A 107 1.27 -8.21 17.41
CA LYS A 107 1.77 -9.32 16.59
C LYS A 107 2.05 -8.79 15.19
N ALA A 108 3.22 -9.14 14.63
CA ALA A 108 3.54 -8.76 13.26
C ALA A 108 2.54 -9.41 12.29
N LEU A 109 2.19 -8.69 11.23
CA LEU A 109 1.29 -9.15 10.19
C LEU A 109 2.09 -9.56 8.96
N ALA A 110 1.83 -10.76 8.44
CA ALA A 110 2.40 -11.20 7.17
C ALA A 110 1.46 -10.81 6.02
N ILE A 111 2.00 -10.11 5.02
CA ILE A 111 1.33 -9.89 3.74
C ILE A 111 1.69 -11.09 2.86
N ILE A 112 0.67 -11.82 2.41
CA ILE A 112 0.81 -13.06 1.64
C ILE A 112 0.15 -12.86 0.28
N ARG A 113 0.79 -13.32 -0.79
CA ARG A 113 0.22 -13.36 -2.14
C ARG A 113 0.13 -14.79 -2.64
N ARG A 114 -0.84 -15.06 -3.50
CA ARG A 114 -0.87 -16.29 -4.30
C ARG A 114 0.23 -16.21 -5.37
N ARG A 115 1.09 -17.22 -5.46
CA ARG A 115 2.04 -17.33 -6.58
C ARG A 115 1.23 -17.56 -7.85
N ARG A 116 1.46 -16.73 -8.86
CA ARG A 116 1.11 -17.10 -10.23
C ARG A 116 2.11 -18.18 -10.63
N ASN A 117 1.64 -19.29 -11.22
CA ASN A 117 2.52 -20.31 -11.76
C ASN A 117 3.28 -19.66 -12.92
N VAL A 118 4.46 -19.13 -12.63
CA VAL A 118 5.41 -18.65 -13.62
C VAL A 118 6.57 -19.63 -13.60
N GLU A 119 6.27 -20.86 -13.99
CA GLU A 119 7.25 -21.78 -14.55
C GLU A 119 6.72 -22.10 -15.94
N GLY A 120 7.58 -21.88 -16.95
CA GLY A 120 7.18 -21.37 -18.26
C GLY A 120 6.33 -22.29 -19.10
N GLU A 121 5.38 -21.69 -19.81
CA GLU A 121 4.87 -22.19 -21.08
C GLU A 121 4.25 -21.01 -21.87
N GLU A 122 5.13 -20.14 -22.37
CA GLU A 122 4.98 -19.68 -23.76
C GLU A 122 5.36 -20.86 -24.68
N VAL A 123 4.63 -21.97 -24.61
CA VAL A 123 4.65 -23.01 -25.64
C VAL A 123 3.22 -23.48 -25.82
N ALA A 124 2.71 -23.30 -27.03
CA ALA A 124 1.45 -23.87 -27.53
C ALA A 124 0.19 -23.51 -26.73
N ARG A 125 -0.53 -22.44 -27.08
CA ARG A 125 -1.67 -22.58 -27.98
C ARG A 125 -1.75 -23.93 -28.75
N MET A 126 -2.04 -25.04 -28.08
CA MET A 126 -2.81 -26.17 -28.62
C MET A 126 -3.02 -27.26 -27.57
N ASP A 127 -4.13 -27.99 -27.74
CA ASP A 127 -4.46 -29.30 -27.16
C ASP A 127 -5.16 -29.27 -25.77
N VAL A 128 -6.50 -29.36 -25.71
CA VAL A 128 -7.38 -30.53 -25.87
C VAL A 128 -7.28 -31.49 -24.67
N ASP A 129 -8.39 -31.58 -23.94
CA ASP A 129 -8.85 -32.65 -23.04
C ASP A 129 -7.78 -33.49 -22.32
N GLY A 130 -7.51 -33.15 -21.05
CA GLY A 130 -6.64 -33.92 -20.17
C GLY A 130 -6.91 -33.65 -18.68
N ASP A 131 -7.71 -34.53 -18.10
CA ASP A 131 -7.86 -34.91 -16.69
C ASP A 131 -7.16 -34.08 -15.59
N GLY A 132 -7.97 -33.39 -14.76
CA GLY A 132 -7.94 -33.56 -13.31
C GLY A 132 -6.70 -33.20 -12.46
N GLU A 133 -5.63 -32.60 -12.97
CA GLU A 133 -4.52 -32.19 -12.09
C GLU A 133 -4.89 -30.95 -11.27
N GLU A 134 -5.08 -31.16 -9.96
CA GLU A 134 -5.23 -30.13 -8.94
C GLU A 134 -4.18 -29.03 -9.15
N ARG A 135 -4.61 -27.87 -9.65
CA ARG A 135 -3.78 -26.66 -9.67
C ARG A 135 -3.37 -26.35 -8.24
N LYS A 136 -2.21 -26.85 -7.81
CA LYS A 136 -1.70 -26.66 -6.45
C LYS A 136 -1.57 -25.16 -6.21
N GLU A 137 -2.42 -24.65 -5.33
CA GLU A 137 -2.36 -23.25 -4.94
C GLU A 137 -1.12 -23.07 -4.04
N HIS A 138 -0.20 -22.20 -4.45
CA HIS A 138 0.96 -21.85 -3.64
C HIS A 138 0.84 -20.41 -3.16
N LEU A 139 1.18 -20.19 -1.89
CA LEU A 139 1.21 -18.88 -1.26
C LEU A 139 2.65 -18.46 -0.99
N GLU A 140 2.89 -17.16 -0.95
CA GLU A 140 4.22 -16.56 -0.75
C GLU A 140 4.09 -15.41 0.25
N VAL A 141 4.98 -15.37 1.24
CA VAL A 141 5.14 -14.20 2.11
C VAL A 141 5.83 -13.08 1.34
N VAL A 142 5.13 -11.96 1.15
CA VAL A 142 5.65 -10.76 0.50
C VAL A 142 6.36 -9.87 1.52
N GLU A 143 5.75 -9.69 2.70
CA GLU A 143 6.26 -8.74 3.69
C GLU A 143 5.82 -9.06 5.12
N ILE A 144 6.60 -8.60 6.09
CA ILE A 144 6.24 -8.65 7.51
C ILE A 144 6.13 -7.23 8.05
N VAL A 145 4.91 -6.80 8.32
CA VAL A 145 4.59 -5.47 8.83
C VAL A 145 4.58 -5.50 10.36
N LYS A 146 5.30 -4.56 10.97
CA LYS A 146 5.41 -4.42 12.44
C LYS A 146 4.70 -3.19 13.01
N TYR A 147 4.38 -2.22 12.16
CA TYR A 147 3.77 -0.95 12.52
C TYR A 147 2.62 -0.63 11.56
N LYS A 148 1.58 0.04 12.07
CA LYS A 148 0.48 0.58 11.27
C LYS A 148 0.27 2.06 11.54
N ILE A 149 -0.24 2.79 10.56
CA ILE A 149 -0.77 4.15 10.72
C ILE A 149 -2.27 3.99 10.98
N LEU A 150 -2.76 4.49 12.12
CA LEU A 150 -4.15 4.33 12.55
C LEU A 150 -4.89 5.67 12.59
N PHE A 151 -6.02 5.73 11.88
CA PHE A 151 -6.98 6.83 11.92
C PHE A 151 -8.31 6.34 12.51
N SER A 152 -8.50 6.57 13.81
CA SER A 152 -9.71 6.14 14.55
C SER A 152 -10.67 7.27 14.90
N ILE A 153 -10.25 8.52 14.66
CA ILE A 153 -11.02 9.73 14.97
C ILE A 153 -11.84 10.13 13.73
N ARG A 154 -13.01 10.73 13.96
CA ARG A 154 -13.83 11.28 12.87
C ARG A 154 -13.04 12.34 12.09
N PRO A 155 -13.20 12.41 10.75
CA PRO A 155 -12.60 13.47 9.96
C PRO A 155 -13.04 14.85 10.43
N GLU A 156 -12.07 15.77 10.48
CA GLU A 156 -12.29 17.18 10.78
C GLU A 156 -12.41 17.97 9.47
N PRO A 157 -13.37 18.89 9.36
CA PRO A 157 -13.44 19.79 8.21
C PRO A 157 -12.24 20.74 8.23
N VAL A 158 -11.64 20.98 7.07
CA VAL A 158 -10.59 21.99 6.87
C VAL A 158 -11.03 22.99 5.82
N GLY A 159 -10.66 24.26 6.02
CA GLY A 159 -10.90 25.30 5.02
C GLY A 159 -10.09 25.02 3.74
N THR A 160 -10.61 25.46 2.60
CA THR A 160 -9.87 25.50 1.34
C THR A 160 -8.74 26.50 1.49
N TRP A 161 -7.57 26.04 1.89
CA TRP A 161 -6.36 26.83 1.71
C TRP A 161 -5.95 26.56 0.27
N GLU A 162 -6.35 27.43 -0.65
CA GLU A 162 -5.72 27.45 -1.96
C GLU A 162 -4.22 27.66 -1.72
N ALA A 163 -3.41 26.75 -2.25
CA ALA A 163 -1.95 26.84 -2.19
C ALA A 163 -1.48 27.99 -3.10
N GLY A 164 -1.80 29.23 -2.71
CA GLY A 164 -1.56 30.43 -3.52
C GLY A 164 -1.64 31.77 -2.78
N ASP A 165 -2.18 31.84 -1.55
CA ASP A 165 -2.39 33.13 -0.86
C ASP A 165 -1.39 33.36 0.29
N ALA A 166 -0.11 33.24 -0.04
CA ALA A 166 0.99 33.72 0.79
C ALA A 166 2.11 34.25 -0.10
N ILE A 167 1.93 35.50 -0.57
CA ILE A 167 3.03 36.44 -0.86
C ILE A 167 2.68 37.76 -0.19
#